data_AF-A0A3B8VRI5-F1
#
_entry.id   AF-A0A3B8VRI5-F1
#
_cell.length_a   1.000
_cell.length_b   1.000
_cell.length_c   1.000
_cell.angle_alpha   90.00
_cell.angle_beta   90.00
_cell.angle_gamma   90.00
#
_symmetry.space_group_name_H-M   'P 1'
#
loop_
_entity.id
_entity.type
_entity.pdbx_description
1 polymer ?
#
loop_
_entity_poly.entity_id
_entity_poly.type
_entity_poly.pdbx_seq_one_letter_code
_entity_poly.pdbx_strand_id
1 'polypeptide(L)'
;MSRADLSEQIALQLIREMPVGKFKSTDCQMTLHTKFPAHPLAKADGPAFGQLFRRDILPLLQRRGVRELGNQRPRQYEMTHEAKRSLTHG
;
A
#
# COMPACT_ATOMS: atom_id res chain seq x y z
N MET A 1 -4.09 -7.47 -18.18
CA MET A 1 -4.54 -6.99 -16.85
C MET A 1 -4.56 -5.48 -16.89
N SER A 2 -5.64 -4.86 -16.42
CA SER A 2 -5.72 -3.40 -16.38
C SER A 2 -4.83 -2.85 -15.26
N ARG A 3 -4.48 -1.56 -15.34
CA ARG A 3 -3.75 -0.88 -14.26
C ARG A 3 -4.52 -0.88 -12.94
N ALA A 4 -5.86 -0.90 -13.00
CA ALA A 4 -6.72 -0.95 -11.82
C ALA A 4 -6.61 -2.31 -11.12
N ASP A 5 -6.67 -3.41 -11.87
CA ASP A 5 -6.55 -4.77 -11.32
C ASP A 5 -5.20 -4.98 -10.61
N LEU A 6 -4.13 -4.43 -11.18
CA LEU A 6 -2.79 -4.53 -10.62
C LEU A 6 -2.63 -3.69 -9.35
N SER A 7 -3.25 -2.51 -9.31
CA SER A 7 -3.27 -1.64 -8.12
C SER A 7 -4.03 -2.31 -6.96
N GLU A 8 -5.11 -3.03 -7.27
CA GLU A 8 -5.86 -3.80 -6.28
C GLU A 8 -5.05 -4.98 -5.75
N GLN A 9 -4.35 -5.73 -6.60
CA GLN A 9 -3.47 -6.81 -6.14
C GLN A 9 -2.35 -6.32 -5.23
N ILE A 10 -1.76 -5.16 -5.56
CA ILE A 10 -0.77 -4.51 -4.71
C ILE A 10 -1.39 -4.16 -3.34
N ALA A 11 -2.56 -3.53 -3.32
CA ALA A 11 -3.23 -3.16 -2.08
C ALA A 11 -3.53 -4.39 -1.21
N LEU A 12 -4.05 -5.46 -1.81
CA LEU A 12 -4.30 -6.74 -1.15
C LEU A 12 -3.02 -7.35 -0.59
N GLN A 13 -1.94 -7.36 -1.37
CA GLN A 13 -0.66 -7.90 -0.93
C GLN A 13 -0.09 -7.09 0.24
N LEU A 14 -0.17 -5.76 0.20
CA LEU A 14 0.27 -4.91 1.30
C LEU A 14 -0.54 -5.17 2.58
N ILE A 15 -1.86 -5.32 2.48
CA ILE A 15 -2.70 -5.69 3.63
C ILE A 15 -2.30 -7.06 4.17
N ARG A 16 -1.92 -8.01 3.32
CA ARG A 16 -1.48 -9.35 3.74
C ARG A 16 -0.15 -9.29 4.50
N GLU A 17 0.84 -8.57 3.96
CA GLU A 17 2.23 -8.55 4.45
C GLU A 17 2.44 -7.62 5.65
N MET A 18 1.82 -6.43 5.68
CA MET A 18 2.07 -5.47 6.77
C MET A 18 1.41 -5.95 8.08
N PRO A 19 2.10 -5.96 9.24
CA PRO A 19 1.48 -6.31 10.51
C PRO A 19 0.44 -5.25 10.91
N VAL A 20 -0.49 -5.63 11.80
CA VAL A 20 -1.40 -4.65 12.43
C VAL A 20 -0.58 -3.64 13.21
N GLY A 21 -0.89 -2.35 13.08
CA GLY A 21 -0.14 -1.25 13.67
C GLY A 21 0.47 -0.32 12.62
N LYS A 22 1.46 0.47 13.06
CA LYS A 22 2.06 1.53 12.25
C LYS A 22 3.07 0.99 11.25
N PHE A 23 3.02 1.47 10.01
CA PHE A 23 4.01 1.21 8.97
C PHE A 23 4.28 2.48 8.15
N LYS A 24 5.39 2.52 7.43
CA LYS A 24 5.84 3.66 6.62
C LYS A 24 5.64 3.39 5.14
N SER A 25 5.57 4.46 4.34
CA SER A 25 5.56 4.36 2.88
C SER A 25 6.78 3.63 2.32
N THR A 26 7.93 3.73 2.98
CA THR A 26 9.16 3.01 2.61
C THR A 26 9.01 1.50 2.78
N ASP A 27 8.25 1.04 3.78
CA ASP A 27 7.99 -0.39 3.99
C ASP A 27 7.14 -0.94 2.84
N CYS A 28 6.13 -0.17 2.39
CA CYS A 28 5.35 -0.52 1.19
C CYS A 28 6.21 -0.56 -0.07
N GLN A 29 7.14 0.38 -0.21
CA GLN A 29 8.07 0.42 -1.34
C GLN A 29 8.94 -0.83 -1.35
N MET A 30 9.50 -1.24 -0.21
CA MET A 30 10.28 -2.48 -0.10
C MET A 30 9.46 -3.72 -0.44
N THR A 31 8.21 -3.83 0.03
CA THR A 31 7.32 -4.94 -0.36
C THR A 31 7.07 -4.96 -1.87
N LEU A 32 6.86 -3.80 -2.48
CA LEU A 32 6.68 -3.67 -3.92
C LEU A 32 7.91 -4.07 -4.72
N HIS A 33 9.12 -3.68 -4.28
CA HIS A 33 10.37 -4.12 -4.88
C HIS A 33 10.51 -5.64 -4.86
N THR A 34 10.17 -6.29 -3.75
CA THR A 34 10.34 -7.74 -3.59
C THR A 34 9.26 -8.55 -4.31
N LYS A 35 7.99 -8.12 -4.23
CA LYS A 35 6.84 -8.91 -4.70
C LYS A 35 6.36 -8.51 -6.10
N PHE A 36 6.60 -7.27 -6.51
CA PHE A 36 6.18 -6.72 -7.80
C PHE A 36 7.32 -5.98 -8.52
N PRO A 37 8.50 -6.61 -8.74
CA PRO A 37 9.69 -5.91 -9.27
C PRO A 37 9.49 -5.32 -10.68
N ALA A 38 8.56 -5.87 -11.46
CA ALA A 38 8.23 -5.36 -12.79
C ALA A 38 7.29 -4.13 -12.75
N HIS A 39 6.69 -3.80 -11.61
CA HIS A 39 5.71 -2.72 -11.50
C HIS A 39 6.38 -1.34 -11.55
N PRO A 40 5.81 -0.33 -12.22
CA PRO A 40 6.35 1.03 -12.24
C PRO A 40 6.61 1.64 -10.85
N LEU A 41 5.72 1.37 -9.88
CA LEU A 41 5.91 1.77 -8.47
C LEU A 41 7.19 1.18 -7.85
N ALA A 42 7.58 -0.04 -8.22
CA ALA A 42 8.80 -0.68 -7.73
C ALA A 42 10.07 -0.11 -8.40
N LYS A 43 9.95 0.83 -9.34
CA LYS A 43 11.10 1.51 -9.97
C LYS A 43 11.08 3.02 -9.74
N ALA A 44 10.04 3.52 -9.08
CA ALA A 44 9.89 4.94 -8.79
C ALA A 44 10.87 5.38 -7.70
N ASP A 45 11.45 6.57 -7.85
CA ASP A 45 12.19 7.23 -6.77
C ASP A 45 11.25 7.62 -5.61
N GLY A 46 11.80 8.00 -4.45
CA GLY A 46 11.00 8.28 -3.24
C GLY A 46 9.86 9.30 -3.47
N PRO A 47 10.11 10.47 -4.10
CA PRO A 47 9.05 11.43 -4.42
C PRO A 47 7.99 10.88 -5.39
N ALA A 48 8.40 10.26 -6.50
CA ALA A 48 7.48 9.70 -7.49
C ALA A 48 6.67 8.54 -6.89
N PHE A 49 7.31 7.70 -6.08
CA PHE A 49 6.66 6.62 -5.34
C PHE A 49 5.53 7.15 -4.47
N GLY A 50 5.80 8.17 -3.65
CA GLY A 50 4.79 8.77 -2.78
C GLY A 50 3.58 9.31 -3.55
N GLN A 51 3.82 9.98 -4.68
CA GLN A 51 2.74 10.53 -5.52
C GLN A 51 1.90 9.42 -6.18
N LEU A 52 2.55 8.43 -6.80
CA LEU A 52 1.88 7.32 -7.45
C LEU A 52 1.13 6.44 -6.45
N PHE A 53 1.75 6.12 -5.31
CA PHE A 53 1.14 5.35 -4.23
C PHE A 53 -0.11 6.03 -3.69
N ARG A 54 -0.05 7.34 -3.42
CA ARG A 54 -1.19 8.11 -2.93
C ARG A 54 -2.35 8.16 -3.94
N ARG A 55 -2.03 8.21 -5.24
CA ARG A 55 -3.04 8.25 -6.30
C ARG A 55 -3.70 6.88 -6.53
N ASP A 56 -2.89 5.82 -6.60
CA ASP A 56 -3.34 4.54 -7.14
C ASP A 56 -3.59 3.48 -6.06
N ILE A 57 -2.84 3.49 -4.95
CA ILE A 57 -2.85 2.41 -3.94
C ILE A 57 -3.54 2.84 -2.64
N LEU A 58 -3.25 4.04 -2.13
CA LEU A 58 -3.79 4.52 -0.85
C LEU A 58 -5.33 4.51 -0.80
N PRO A 59 -6.08 4.93 -1.84
CA PRO A 59 -7.54 4.88 -1.79
C PRO A 59 -8.08 3.46 -1.64
N LEU A 60 -7.38 2.45 -2.20
CA LEU A 60 -7.75 1.04 -2.09
C LEU A 60 -7.49 0.50 -0.69
N LEU A 61 -6.37 0.89 -0.08
CA LEU A 61 -6.06 0.57 1.32
C LEU A 61 -7.07 1.21 2.28
N GLN A 62 -7.44 2.47 2.05
CA GLN A 62 -8.42 3.19 2.87
C GLN A 62 -9.82 2.58 2.81
N ARG A 63 -10.28 2.16 1.62
CA ARG A 63 -11.54 1.42 1.45
C ARG A 63 -11.60 0.13 2.27
N ARG A 64 -10.44 -0.44 2.58
CA ARG A 64 -10.32 -1.65 3.41
C ARG A 64 -10.08 -1.33 4.88
N GLY A 65 -9.95 -0.06 5.28
CA GLY A 65 -9.83 0.34 6.68
C GLY A 65 -8.41 0.71 7.13
N VAL A 66 -7.43 0.82 6.23
CA VAL A 66 -6.11 1.39 6.54
C VAL A 66 -6.21 2.91 6.71
N ARG A 67 -5.49 3.48 7.67
CA ARG A 67 -5.54 4.93 7.96
C ARG A 67 -4.22 5.62 7.67
N GLU A 68 -4.23 6.86 7.20
CA GLU A 68 -3.03 7.70 7.06
C GLU A 68 -2.80 8.48 8.37
N LEU A 69 -1.59 8.37 8.93
CA LEU A 69 -1.22 8.96 10.22
C LEU A 69 -0.43 10.26 10.05
N GLY A 70 -1.05 11.25 9.42
CA GLY A 70 -0.50 12.59 9.24
C GLY A 70 0.39 12.76 8.00
N ASN A 71 1.02 13.94 7.91
CA ASN A 71 1.64 14.41 6.67
C ASN A 71 3.18 14.39 6.64
N GLN A 72 3.82 13.88 7.71
CA GLN A 72 5.28 13.80 7.81
C GLN A 72 5.86 12.84 6.77
N ARG A 73 7.10 13.08 6.33
CA ARG A 73 7.84 12.20 5.41
C ARG A 73 8.91 11.43 6.21
N PRO A 74 9.05 10.10 6.03
CA PRO A 74 8.20 9.23 5.22
C PRO A 74 6.78 9.14 5.80
N ARG A 75 5.79 8.97 4.91
CA ARG A 75 4.39 8.92 5.32
C ARG A 75 4.15 7.72 6.20
N GLN A 76 3.33 7.90 7.23
CA GLN A 76 2.96 6.84 8.16
C GLN A 76 1.52 6.44 7.91
N TYR A 77 1.26 5.15 8.05
CA TYR A 77 -0.05 4.55 7.91
C TYR A 77 -0.30 3.60 9.08
N GLU A 78 -1.56 3.29 9.33
CA GLU A 78 -1.99 2.33 10.33
C GLU A 78 -2.75 1.20 9.66
N MET A 79 -2.21 -0.01 9.78
CA MET A 79 -2.90 -1.24 9.42
C MET A 79 -3.84 -1.60 10.56
N THR A 80 -5.14 -1.67 10.26
CA THR A 80 -6.16 -1.98 11.27
C THR A 80 -6.53 -3.45 11.24
N HIS A 81 -7.12 -3.95 12.33
CA HIS A 81 -7.72 -5.29 12.34
C HIS A 81 -8.86 -5.42 11.31
N GLU A 82 -9.57 -4.33 11.03
CA GLU A 82 -10.60 -4.27 9.98
C GLU A 82 -10.00 -4.55 8.60
N ALA A 83 -8.88 -3.91 8.27
CA ALA A 83 -8.17 -4.16 7.02
C ALA A 83 -7.74 -5.61 6.87
N LYS A 84 -7.24 -6.23 7.94
CA LYS A 84 -6.91 -7.67 7.92
C LYS A 84 -8.14 -8.56 7.69
N ARG A 85 -9.27 -8.25 8.34
CA ARG A 85 -10.53 -9.01 8.16
C ARG A 85 -11.14 -8.82 6.76
N SER A 86 -10.88 -7.70 6.10
CA SER A 86 -11.35 -7.46 4.72
C SER A 86 -10.79 -8.48 3.71
N LEU A 87 -9.71 -9.19 4.05
CA LEU A 87 -9.14 -10.24 3.20
C LEU A 87 -9.87 -11.59 3.30
N THR A 88 -10.64 -11.82 4.37
CA THR A 88 -11.31 -13.11 4.65
C THR A 88 -12.79 -13.11 4.30
N HIS A 89 -13.35 -12.00 3.81
CA HIS A 89 -14.76 -11.87 3.44
C HIS A 89 -14.95 -11.43 1.97
N GLY A 90 -13.97 -11.73 1.11
CA GLY A 90 -14.01 -11.44 -0.33
C GLY A 90 -14.03 -12.72 -1.15
#